data_AF-A0A957KHQ5-F1
#
_entry.id   AF-A0A957KHQ5-F1
#
_cell.length_a   1.000
_cell.length_b   1.000
_cell.length_c   1.000
_cell.angle_alpha   90.00
_cell.angle_beta   90.00
_cell.angle_gamma   90.00
#
_symmetry.space_group_name_H-M   'P 1'
#
loop_
_entity.id
_entity.type
_entity.pdbx_description
1 polymer ?
#
loop_
_entity_poly.entity_id
_entity_poly.type
_entity_poly.pdbx_seq_one_letter_code
_entity_poly.pdbx_strand_id
1 'polypeptide(L)'
;MPFSPTPPQNLPADFRGQEPGSWAAHTMQDRLPRIIETVLRDGEFDETARARLLALQNSLPQGQIRGFNDPAAPDNAAWAGYVQPWLDSSWLTANWFFAECYFYRRLLAATGYYAPGPGEHIDPFAPQKEAGLRQAPAWLARLAAALNRVVPGRFDQQQFDFWLQTALWGNQADLSIWQAGDQNQPLHAASSSASHLLADDRSPLANLFKRLPLKRIDIILDNAGIELSGDLLLADYLLTTGAADEIVLHAKAHPTFVSDALTSDILKT
;
A
#
# COMPACT_ATOMS: atom_id res chain seq x y z
N MET A 1 28.18 5.60 -7.93
CA MET A 1 28.07 4.72 -9.12
C MET A 1 26.96 5.28 -9.98
N PRO A 2 27.18 5.65 -11.25
CA PRO A 2 26.08 6.01 -12.13
C PRO A 2 25.18 4.78 -12.33
N PHE A 3 23.88 4.97 -12.20
CA PHE A 3 22.85 3.95 -12.42
C PHE A 3 23.00 3.43 -13.85
N SER A 4 23.34 2.16 -14.01
CA SER A 4 23.48 1.54 -15.34
C SER A 4 22.12 0.99 -15.76
N PRO A 5 21.54 1.41 -16.90
CA PRO A 5 20.18 1.01 -17.31
C PRO A 5 20.11 -0.41 -17.90
N THR A 6 21.22 -1.14 -17.91
CA THR A 6 21.23 -2.52 -18.42
C THR A 6 20.80 -3.46 -17.30
N PRO A 7 19.63 -4.14 -17.42
CA PRO A 7 19.22 -5.10 -16.41
C PRO A 7 20.29 -6.17 -16.23
N PRO A 8 20.55 -6.64 -14.99
CA PRO A 8 21.55 -7.68 -14.73
C PRO A 8 21.27 -8.91 -15.60
N GLN A 9 22.31 -9.46 -16.24
CA GLN A 9 22.13 -10.60 -17.16
C GLN A 9 21.80 -11.92 -16.45
N ASN A 10 21.93 -11.98 -15.12
CA ASN A 10 21.65 -13.16 -14.30
C ASN A 10 20.76 -12.78 -13.12
N LEU A 11 19.49 -12.47 -13.38
CA LEU A 11 18.51 -12.29 -12.32
C LEU A 11 18.10 -13.65 -11.74
N PRO A 12 17.85 -13.74 -10.42
CA PRO A 12 17.22 -14.91 -9.82
C PRO A 12 15.87 -15.23 -10.49
N ALA A 13 15.43 -16.48 -10.36
CA ALA A 13 14.10 -16.86 -10.81
C ALA A 13 13.01 -16.10 -10.04
N ASP A 14 11.90 -15.80 -10.71
CA ASP A 14 10.72 -15.24 -10.08
C ASP A 14 10.14 -16.18 -9.03
N PHE A 15 9.64 -15.62 -7.93
CA PHE A 15 8.76 -16.34 -7.01
C PHE A 15 7.45 -16.73 -7.70
N ARG A 16 6.98 -17.95 -7.45
CA ARG A 16 5.75 -18.51 -8.05
C ARG A 16 4.84 -19.15 -7.02
N GLY A 17 3.54 -19.14 -7.30
CA GLY A 17 2.52 -19.74 -6.42
C GLY A 17 2.58 -21.27 -6.32
N GLN A 18 3.31 -21.93 -7.22
CA GLN A 18 3.48 -23.39 -7.21
C GLN A 18 4.56 -23.90 -6.25
N GLU A 19 5.38 -23.04 -5.66
CA GLU A 19 6.47 -23.42 -4.76
C GLU A 19 5.93 -23.86 -3.39
N PRO A 20 5.97 -25.16 -3.03
CA PRO A 20 5.33 -25.65 -1.82
C PRO A 20 5.92 -25.00 -0.56
N GLY A 21 5.06 -24.53 0.34
CA GLY A 21 5.46 -23.88 1.59
C GLY A 21 5.95 -22.43 1.45
N SER A 22 6.00 -21.89 0.22
CA SER A 22 6.34 -20.48 0.01
C SER A 22 5.19 -19.55 0.40
N TRP A 23 5.53 -18.29 0.70
CA TRP A 23 4.52 -17.25 0.92
C TRP A 23 3.72 -16.92 -0.35
N ALA A 24 4.34 -17.04 -1.54
CA ALA A 24 3.64 -16.89 -2.81
C ALA A 24 2.54 -17.96 -2.99
N ALA A 25 2.83 -19.21 -2.61
CA ALA A 25 1.86 -20.29 -2.63
C ALA A 25 0.69 -20.03 -1.67
N HIS A 26 0.99 -19.63 -0.42
CA HIS A 26 -0.04 -19.26 0.54
C HIS A 26 -0.90 -18.07 0.06
N THR A 27 -0.26 -17.06 -0.54
CA THR A 27 -0.98 -15.89 -1.07
C THR A 27 -1.97 -16.30 -2.16
N MET A 28 -1.51 -17.07 -3.15
CA MET A 28 -2.35 -17.50 -4.27
C MET A 28 -3.46 -18.45 -3.87
N GLN A 29 -3.19 -19.39 -2.97
CA GLN A 29 -4.12 -20.46 -2.61
C GLN A 29 -5.13 -20.02 -1.54
N ASP A 30 -4.70 -19.21 -0.57
CA ASP A 30 -5.50 -18.91 0.62
C ASP A 30 -5.88 -17.42 0.72
N ARG A 31 -4.96 -16.50 0.46
CA ARG A 31 -5.20 -15.06 0.72
C ARG A 31 -6.08 -14.42 -0.35
N LEU A 32 -5.79 -14.63 -1.64
CA LEU A 32 -6.56 -14.01 -2.73
C LEU A 32 -8.06 -14.39 -2.69
N PRO A 33 -8.44 -15.67 -2.50
CA PRO A 33 -9.85 -16.03 -2.35
C PRO A 33 -10.53 -15.37 -1.13
N ARG A 34 -9.83 -15.27 0.01
CA ARG A 34 -10.34 -14.62 1.23
C ARG A 34 -10.54 -13.11 1.09
N ILE A 35 -9.74 -12.46 0.25
CA ILE A 35 -9.93 -11.04 -0.10
C ILE A 35 -11.28 -10.87 -0.81
N ILE A 36 -11.62 -11.74 -1.78
CA ILE A 36 -12.92 -11.67 -2.46
C ILE A 36 -14.07 -11.94 -1.49
N GLU A 37 -13.95 -12.94 -0.61
CA GLU A 37 -14.91 -13.20 0.47
C GLU A 37 -15.17 -11.95 1.32
N THR A 38 -14.10 -11.26 1.71
CA THR A 38 -14.18 -10.05 2.53
C THR A 38 -14.85 -8.92 1.77
N VAL A 39 -14.46 -8.68 0.52
CA VAL A 39 -15.09 -7.68 -0.35
C VAL A 39 -16.59 -7.98 -0.49
N LEU A 40 -16.98 -9.22 -0.82
CA LEU A 40 -18.38 -9.61 -0.98
C LEU A 40 -19.23 -9.51 0.29
N ARG A 41 -18.59 -9.60 1.46
CA ARG A 41 -19.22 -9.48 2.78
C ARG A 41 -19.43 -8.01 3.17
N ASP A 42 -18.42 -7.18 2.96
CA ASP A 42 -18.38 -5.81 3.48
C ASP A 42 -18.90 -4.77 2.47
N GLY A 43 -18.92 -5.12 1.18
CA GLY A 43 -19.36 -4.24 0.09
C GLY A 43 -20.78 -4.49 -0.40
N GLU A 44 -21.38 -3.44 -0.94
CA GLU A 44 -22.68 -3.48 -1.61
C GLU A 44 -22.46 -3.65 -3.13
N PHE A 45 -22.96 -4.76 -3.69
CA PHE A 45 -22.80 -5.10 -5.10
C PHE A 45 -24.12 -5.54 -5.69
N ASP A 46 -24.39 -5.10 -6.93
CA ASP A 46 -25.48 -5.66 -7.73
C ASP A 46 -25.23 -7.14 -8.07
N GLU A 47 -26.27 -7.82 -8.56
CA GLU A 47 -26.21 -9.25 -8.90
C GLU A 47 -25.11 -9.55 -9.93
N THR A 48 -24.85 -8.62 -10.85
CA THR A 48 -23.90 -8.81 -11.95
C THR A 48 -22.45 -8.73 -11.45
N ALA A 49 -22.14 -7.74 -10.61
CA ALA A 49 -20.83 -7.59 -9.97
C ALA A 49 -20.57 -8.76 -9.00
N ARG A 50 -21.57 -9.14 -8.20
CA ARG A 50 -21.49 -10.30 -7.30
C ARG A 50 -21.20 -11.60 -8.06
N ALA A 51 -21.90 -11.85 -9.17
CA ALA A 51 -21.64 -13.02 -10.02
C ALA A 51 -20.22 -13.02 -10.62
N ARG A 52 -19.72 -11.87 -11.07
CA ARG A 52 -18.35 -11.73 -11.61
C ARG A 52 -17.28 -11.96 -10.55
N LEU A 53 -17.46 -11.44 -9.34
CA LEU A 53 -16.55 -11.65 -8.20
C LEU A 53 -16.50 -13.13 -7.79
N LEU A 54 -17.66 -13.79 -7.69
CA LEU A 54 -17.72 -15.23 -7.40
C LEU A 54 -17.07 -16.07 -8.52
N ALA A 55 -17.27 -15.70 -9.79
CA ALA A 55 -16.61 -16.37 -10.91
C ALA A 55 -15.08 -16.19 -10.87
N LEU A 56 -14.59 -15.02 -10.46
CA LEU A 56 -13.17 -14.79 -10.22
C LEU A 56 -12.65 -15.68 -9.09
N GLN A 57 -13.34 -15.69 -7.94
CA GLN A 57 -12.99 -16.51 -6.79
C GLN A 57 -12.92 -18.01 -7.14
N ASN A 58 -13.94 -18.54 -7.83
CA ASN A 58 -13.99 -19.93 -8.25
C ASN A 58 -12.90 -20.30 -9.26
N SER A 59 -12.33 -19.31 -9.95
CA SER A 59 -11.21 -19.54 -10.86
C SER A 59 -9.85 -19.56 -10.15
N LEU A 60 -9.76 -19.19 -8.87
CA LEU A 60 -8.49 -19.16 -8.16
C LEU A 60 -8.21 -20.50 -7.46
N PRO A 61 -6.94 -20.94 -7.38
CA PRO A 61 -5.80 -20.46 -8.16
C PRO A 61 -5.59 -21.24 -9.48
N GLN A 62 -6.43 -22.24 -9.77
CA GLN A 62 -6.20 -23.20 -10.87
C GLN A 62 -6.68 -22.74 -12.24
N GLY A 63 -7.49 -21.69 -12.30
CA GLY A 63 -7.97 -21.10 -13.54
C GLY A 63 -6.83 -20.50 -14.35
N GLN A 64 -7.11 -20.29 -15.64
CA GLN A 64 -6.14 -19.71 -16.55
C GLN A 64 -6.18 -18.18 -16.51
N ILE A 65 -5.00 -17.59 -16.66
CA ILE A 65 -4.81 -16.18 -17.00
C ILE A 65 -5.31 -15.97 -18.43
N ARG A 66 -6.05 -14.88 -18.64
CA ARG A 66 -6.80 -14.61 -19.87
C ARG A 66 -6.57 -13.16 -20.26
N GLY A 67 -6.81 -12.86 -21.53
CA GLY A 67 -6.80 -11.48 -22.01
C GLY A 67 -7.69 -10.57 -21.16
N PHE A 68 -7.26 -9.32 -21.04
CA PHE A 68 -7.99 -8.29 -20.33
C PHE A 68 -8.94 -7.57 -21.30
N ASN A 69 -10.22 -7.44 -20.95
CA ASN A 69 -11.19 -6.66 -21.73
C ASN A 69 -12.03 -5.80 -20.80
N ASP A 70 -11.60 -4.56 -20.61
CA ASP A 70 -12.27 -3.54 -19.81
C ASP A 70 -12.16 -2.19 -20.55
N PRO A 71 -12.97 -1.99 -21.60
CA PRO A 71 -12.76 -0.92 -22.56
C PRO A 71 -12.91 0.49 -21.97
N ALA A 72 -13.60 0.62 -20.83
CA ALA A 72 -13.75 1.89 -20.14
C ALA A 72 -12.50 2.27 -19.33
N ALA A 73 -11.61 1.33 -19.07
CA ALA A 73 -10.44 1.57 -18.25
C ALA A 73 -9.27 2.19 -19.02
N PRO A 74 -8.59 3.20 -18.45
CA PRO A 74 -7.50 3.90 -19.12
C PRO A 74 -6.25 3.02 -19.29
N ASP A 75 -6.12 1.95 -18.50
CA ASP A 75 -4.98 1.04 -18.49
C ASP A 75 -5.17 -0.22 -19.36
N ASN A 76 -6.31 -0.34 -20.06
CA ASN A 76 -6.65 -1.54 -20.85
C ASN A 76 -5.59 -1.86 -21.92
N ALA A 77 -5.05 -0.84 -22.59
CA ALA A 77 -4.00 -1.01 -23.60
C ALA A 77 -2.67 -1.52 -22.98
N ALA A 78 -2.32 -1.06 -21.78
CA ALA A 78 -1.11 -1.53 -21.09
C ALA A 78 -1.27 -2.99 -20.64
N TRP A 79 -2.43 -3.34 -20.07
CA TRP A 79 -2.73 -4.71 -19.65
C TRP A 79 -2.80 -5.70 -20.81
N ALA A 80 -3.25 -5.26 -21.99
CA ALA A 80 -3.19 -6.08 -23.20
C ALA A 80 -1.76 -6.53 -23.54
N GLY A 81 -0.74 -5.73 -23.18
CA GLY A 81 0.68 -6.09 -23.28
C GLY A 81 1.19 -6.92 -22.10
N TYR A 82 0.94 -6.47 -20.87
CA TYR A 82 1.46 -7.14 -19.66
C TYR A 82 0.98 -8.58 -19.49
N VAL A 83 -0.22 -8.89 -19.98
CA VAL A 83 -0.80 -10.24 -19.86
C VAL A 83 -0.20 -11.25 -20.86
N GLN A 84 0.37 -10.78 -21.98
CA GLN A 84 0.79 -11.66 -23.10
C GLN A 84 1.70 -12.81 -22.69
N PRO A 85 2.75 -12.61 -21.86
CA PRO A 85 3.65 -13.69 -21.49
C PRO A 85 2.98 -14.81 -20.67
N TRP A 86 1.81 -14.53 -20.11
CA TRP A 86 1.15 -15.37 -19.11
C TRP A 86 -0.19 -15.92 -19.58
N LEU A 87 -0.62 -15.63 -20.82
CA LEU A 87 -1.85 -16.19 -21.38
C LEU A 87 -1.85 -17.72 -21.27
N ASP A 88 -3.02 -18.27 -20.92
CA ASP A 88 -3.29 -19.70 -20.74
C ASP A 88 -2.51 -20.41 -19.62
N SER A 89 -1.59 -19.69 -18.95
CA SER A 89 -0.90 -20.15 -17.75
C SER A 89 -1.83 -20.10 -16.53
N SER A 90 -1.59 -20.95 -15.53
CA SER A 90 -2.33 -20.85 -14.26
C SER A 90 -1.77 -19.74 -13.38
N TRP A 91 -2.57 -19.24 -12.44
CA TRP A 91 -2.13 -18.25 -11.45
C TRP A 91 -0.94 -18.73 -10.61
N LEU A 92 -0.78 -20.05 -10.44
CA LEU A 92 0.32 -20.66 -9.69
C LEU A 92 1.66 -20.66 -10.46
N THR A 93 1.59 -20.72 -11.79
CA THR A 93 2.77 -20.84 -12.66
C THR A 93 3.34 -19.50 -13.10
N ALA A 94 2.50 -18.45 -13.17
CA ALA A 94 2.92 -17.09 -13.47
C ALA A 94 3.80 -16.51 -12.35
N ASN A 95 4.57 -15.46 -12.66
CA ASN A 95 5.32 -14.79 -11.61
C ASN A 95 4.36 -14.16 -10.60
N TRP A 96 4.69 -14.31 -9.32
CA TRP A 96 3.79 -13.94 -8.22
C TRP A 96 3.37 -12.47 -8.28
N PHE A 97 4.33 -11.55 -8.49
CA PHE A 97 4.05 -10.12 -8.57
C PHE A 97 3.01 -9.79 -9.66
N PHE A 98 3.17 -10.33 -10.87
CA PHE A 98 2.16 -10.17 -11.93
C PHE A 98 0.82 -10.75 -11.53
N ALA A 99 0.80 -11.99 -11.04
CA ALA A 99 -0.44 -12.69 -10.72
C ALA A 99 -1.25 -11.95 -9.65
N GLU A 100 -0.57 -11.34 -8.67
CA GLU A 100 -1.21 -10.53 -7.63
C GLU A 100 -1.70 -9.18 -8.16
N CYS A 101 -0.91 -8.45 -8.94
CA CYS A 101 -1.39 -7.22 -9.61
C CYS A 101 -2.58 -7.50 -10.54
N TYR A 102 -2.51 -8.61 -11.29
CA TYR A 102 -3.56 -9.06 -12.19
C TYR A 102 -4.83 -9.43 -11.42
N PHE A 103 -4.70 -10.04 -10.23
CA PHE A 103 -5.84 -10.31 -9.34
C PHE A 103 -6.58 -9.02 -8.98
N TYR A 104 -5.89 -8.00 -8.45
CA TYR A 104 -6.53 -6.75 -8.05
C TYR A 104 -7.19 -6.04 -9.24
N ARG A 105 -6.53 -6.07 -10.40
CA ARG A 105 -7.11 -5.47 -11.60
C ARG A 105 -8.35 -6.22 -12.11
N ARG A 106 -8.35 -7.55 -12.06
CA ARG A 106 -9.51 -8.41 -12.39
C ARG A 106 -10.65 -8.22 -11.38
N LEU A 107 -10.34 -8.04 -10.10
CA LEU A 107 -11.30 -7.71 -9.07
C LEU A 107 -11.98 -6.38 -9.37
N LEU A 108 -11.22 -5.34 -9.71
CA LEU A 108 -11.76 -4.03 -10.11
C LEU A 108 -12.67 -4.10 -11.35
N ALA A 109 -12.26 -4.88 -12.37
CA ALA A 109 -13.12 -5.09 -13.54
C ALA A 109 -14.41 -5.85 -13.18
N ALA A 110 -14.34 -6.77 -12.21
CA ALA A 110 -15.50 -7.52 -11.74
C ALA A 110 -16.51 -6.63 -11.00
N THR A 111 -16.05 -5.61 -10.26
CA THR A 111 -16.92 -4.62 -9.61
C THR A 111 -17.52 -3.62 -10.60
N GLY A 112 -16.95 -3.52 -11.81
CA GLY A 112 -17.36 -2.52 -12.81
C GLY A 112 -16.77 -1.14 -12.55
N TYR A 113 -15.65 -1.04 -11.83
CA TYR A 113 -15.07 0.23 -11.37
C TYR A 113 -14.93 1.33 -12.44
N TYR A 114 -14.54 0.97 -13.67
CA TYR A 114 -14.36 1.95 -14.75
C TYR A 114 -15.59 2.11 -15.65
N ALA A 115 -16.55 1.19 -15.57
CA ALA A 115 -17.70 1.18 -16.47
C ALA A 115 -18.84 2.01 -15.86
N PRO A 116 -19.61 2.75 -16.68
CA PRO A 116 -20.79 3.45 -16.21
C PRO A 116 -21.77 2.50 -15.52
N GLY A 117 -22.17 2.82 -14.30
CA GLY A 117 -23.09 1.99 -13.53
C GLY A 117 -22.93 2.12 -12.00
N PRO A 118 -23.62 1.26 -11.22
CA PRO A 118 -23.62 1.36 -9.76
C PRO A 118 -22.25 1.21 -9.08
N GLY A 119 -21.30 0.53 -9.74
CA GLY A 119 -19.94 0.33 -9.24
C GLY A 119 -18.91 1.35 -9.76
N GLU A 120 -19.33 2.33 -10.56
CA GLU A 120 -18.42 3.32 -11.16
C GLU A 120 -17.67 4.11 -10.08
N HIS A 121 -16.34 4.01 -10.10
CA HIS A 121 -15.43 4.63 -9.16
C HIS A 121 -15.67 4.33 -7.67
N ILE A 122 -16.41 3.27 -7.36
CA ILE A 122 -16.62 2.81 -5.99
C ILE A 122 -15.46 1.91 -5.56
N ASP A 123 -14.71 2.34 -4.54
CA ASP A 123 -13.61 1.56 -3.95
C ASP A 123 -14.18 0.36 -3.17
N PRO A 124 -13.94 -0.90 -3.62
CA PRO A 124 -14.45 -2.08 -2.93
C PRO A 124 -13.78 -2.34 -1.57
N PHE A 125 -12.69 -1.65 -1.27
CA PHE A 125 -11.93 -1.76 -0.02
C PHE A 125 -12.16 -0.58 0.94
N ALA A 126 -12.95 0.43 0.54
CA ALA A 126 -13.26 1.58 1.39
C ALA A 126 -13.74 1.21 2.79
N PRO A 127 -14.65 0.21 2.99
CA PRO A 127 -15.07 -0.17 4.34
C PRO A 127 -13.91 -0.61 5.25
N GLN A 128 -12.91 -1.28 4.69
CA GLN A 128 -11.72 -1.76 5.43
C GLN A 128 -10.80 -0.59 5.78
N LYS A 129 -10.50 0.29 4.81
CA LYS A 129 -9.69 1.50 5.03
C LYS A 129 -10.30 2.41 6.09
N GLU A 130 -11.62 2.58 6.05
CA GLU A 130 -12.33 3.37 7.06
C GLU A 130 -12.29 2.75 8.45
N ALA A 131 -12.35 1.41 8.53
CA ALA A 131 -12.24 0.71 9.80
C ALA A 131 -10.87 0.89 10.46
N GLY A 132 -9.79 0.90 9.66
CA GLY A 132 -8.44 1.24 10.13
C GLY A 132 -8.37 2.69 10.64
N LEU A 133 -8.85 3.65 9.83
CA LEU A 133 -8.79 5.07 10.18
C LEU A 133 -9.61 5.43 11.43
N ARG A 134 -10.75 4.77 11.69
CA ARG A 134 -11.59 5.02 12.88
C ARG A 134 -10.85 4.84 14.21
N GLN A 135 -9.75 4.09 14.22
CA GLN A 135 -8.95 3.82 15.42
C GLN A 135 -7.84 4.87 15.64
N ALA A 136 -7.56 5.70 14.64
CA ALA A 136 -6.46 6.66 14.63
C ALA A 136 -6.64 7.96 15.46
N PRO A 137 -7.86 8.53 15.68
CA PRO A 137 -7.98 9.94 16.11
C PRO A 137 -7.23 10.31 17.39
N ALA A 138 -7.26 9.46 18.42
CA ALA A 138 -6.58 9.74 19.68
C ALA A 138 -5.04 9.74 19.51
N TRP A 139 -4.52 8.82 18.71
CA TRP A 139 -3.10 8.74 18.38
C TRP A 139 -2.66 9.94 17.54
N LEU A 140 -3.44 10.31 16.52
CA LEU A 140 -3.18 11.46 15.66
C LEU A 140 -3.22 12.77 16.43
N ALA A 141 -4.20 12.99 17.30
CA ALA A 141 -4.29 14.21 18.11
C ALA A 141 -3.03 14.41 18.96
N ARG A 142 -2.49 13.31 19.52
CA ARG A 142 -1.28 13.34 20.33
C ARG A 142 -0.03 13.65 19.52
N LEU A 143 0.10 13.06 18.33
CA LEU A 143 1.22 13.32 17.43
C LEU A 143 1.15 14.72 16.83
N ALA A 144 -0.01 15.17 16.37
CA ALA A 144 -0.23 16.53 15.90
C ALA A 144 0.15 17.56 17.00
N ALA A 145 -0.23 17.31 18.26
CA ALA A 145 0.18 18.17 19.37
C ALA A 145 1.70 18.17 19.62
N ALA A 146 2.40 17.06 19.35
CA ALA A 146 3.86 17.00 19.41
C ALA A 146 4.50 17.74 18.22
N LEU A 147 3.94 17.59 17.02
CA LEU A 147 4.39 18.25 15.81
C LEU A 147 4.25 19.77 15.89
N ASN A 148 3.16 20.27 16.48
CA ASN A 148 2.95 21.70 16.75
C ASN A 148 4.01 22.34 17.67
N ARG A 149 4.85 21.54 18.34
CA ARG A 149 5.97 22.02 19.16
C ARG A 149 7.30 22.02 18.42
N VAL A 150 7.35 21.48 17.20
CA VAL A 150 8.53 21.52 16.34
C VAL A 150 8.83 22.97 15.99
N VAL A 151 10.09 23.36 16.11
CA VAL A 151 10.53 24.72 15.85
C VAL A 151 10.73 24.88 14.33
N PRO A 152 10.02 25.83 13.68
CA PRO A 152 10.18 26.02 12.24
C PRO A 152 11.62 26.36 11.83
N GLY A 153 12.05 25.83 10.69
CA GLY A 153 13.40 26.05 10.14
C GLY A 153 14.54 25.41 10.94
N ARG A 154 14.22 24.52 11.90
CA ARG A 154 15.19 23.85 12.75
C ARG A 154 15.06 22.33 12.65
N PHE A 155 15.77 21.75 11.68
CA PHE A 155 15.93 20.30 11.60
C PHE A 155 16.70 19.76 12.81
N ASP A 156 16.23 18.63 13.35
CA ASP A 156 16.82 17.94 14.48
C ASP A 156 16.80 16.43 14.23
N GLN A 157 17.96 15.78 14.33
CA GLN A 157 18.08 14.37 13.96
C GLN A 157 17.22 13.46 14.86
N GLN A 158 17.11 13.77 16.16
CA GLN A 158 16.34 12.93 17.07
C GLN A 158 14.84 13.00 16.75
N GLN A 159 14.33 14.19 16.42
CA GLN A 159 12.96 14.36 15.96
C GLN A 159 12.73 13.69 14.60
N PHE A 160 13.67 13.84 13.66
CA PHE A 160 13.62 13.15 12.37
C PHE A 160 13.53 11.63 12.54
N ASP A 161 14.39 11.05 13.38
CA ASP A 161 14.40 9.61 13.65
C ASP A 161 13.07 9.15 14.27
N PHE A 162 12.42 9.99 15.09
CA PHE A 162 11.10 9.71 15.65
C PHE A 162 9.99 9.71 14.59
N TRP A 163 9.94 10.74 13.74
CA TRP A 163 8.90 10.86 12.70
C TRP A 163 9.06 9.80 11.62
N LEU A 164 10.28 9.50 11.21
CA LEU A 164 10.55 8.45 10.23
C LEU A 164 10.19 7.06 10.76
N GLN A 165 10.47 6.77 12.04
CA GLN A 165 10.00 5.53 12.66
C GLN A 165 8.47 5.51 12.79
N THR A 166 7.85 6.65 13.09
CA THR A 166 6.38 6.76 13.17
C THR A 166 5.74 6.41 11.83
N ALA A 167 6.28 6.89 10.72
CA ALA A 167 5.86 6.51 9.37
C ALA A 167 6.07 5.02 9.11
N LEU A 168 7.28 4.49 9.37
CA LEU A 168 7.62 3.08 9.14
C LEU A 168 6.69 2.11 9.89
N TRP A 169 6.43 2.36 11.18
CA TRP A 169 5.65 1.45 12.02
C TRP A 169 4.14 1.68 11.93
N GLY A 170 3.70 2.74 11.25
CA GLY A 170 2.28 2.95 10.94
C GLY A 170 1.66 1.76 10.22
N ASN A 171 2.43 1.09 9.35
CA ASN A 171 2.03 -0.12 8.62
C ASN A 171 1.63 -1.29 9.56
N GLN A 172 2.26 -1.41 10.74
CA GLN A 172 1.94 -2.47 11.70
C GLN A 172 0.73 -2.18 12.58
N ALA A 173 0.32 -0.92 12.69
CA ALA A 173 -0.81 -0.53 13.52
C ALA A 173 -2.16 -1.00 12.92
N ASP A 174 -2.20 -1.22 11.60
CA ASP A 174 -3.43 -1.55 10.87
C ASP A 174 -3.81 -3.04 10.97
N LEU A 175 -2.88 -3.92 11.39
CA LEU A 175 -3.06 -5.37 11.17
C LEU A 175 -3.46 -6.25 12.36
N SER A 176 -3.30 -5.85 13.65
CA SER A 176 -3.82 -6.55 14.86
C SER A 176 -2.91 -6.49 16.10
N ILE A 177 -2.15 -5.41 16.35
CA ILE A 177 -1.26 -5.35 17.53
C ILE A 177 -1.81 -4.50 18.69
N TRP A 178 -2.73 -3.57 18.44
CA TRP A 178 -3.16 -2.63 19.47
C TRP A 178 -4.60 -2.92 19.92
N GLN A 179 -4.77 -3.98 20.72
CA GLN A 179 -6.03 -4.16 21.45
C GLN A 179 -6.27 -2.94 22.35
N ALA A 180 -7.40 -2.27 22.13
CA ALA A 180 -7.86 -1.15 22.93
C ALA A 180 -7.99 -1.57 24.41
N GLY A 181 -7.03 -1.16 25.24
CA GLY A 181 -7.03 -1.43 26.67
C GLY A 181 -5.66 -1.61 27.30
N ASP A 182 -4.61 -1.84 26.52
CA ASP A 182 -3.27 -1.95 27.10
C ASP A 182 -2.70 -0.54 27.39
N GLN A 183 -2.33 -0.30 28.66
CA GLN A 183 -1.80 0.99 29.12
C GLN A 183 -0.42 1.31 28.53
N ASN A 184 0.16 0.40 27.74
CA ASN A 184 1.38 0.58 26.96
C ASN A 184 1.12 1.23 25.60
N GLN A 185 0.53 2.42 25.63
CA GLN A 185 0.42 3.30 24.47
C GLN A 185 1.80 3.63 23.86
N PRO A 186 1.87 4.00 22.56
CA PRO A 186 3.07 3.96 21.71
C PRO A 186 4.15 5.01 22.00
N LEU A 187 4.28 5.47 23.24
CA LEU A 187 5.48 6.17 23.70
C LEU A 187 6.64 5.22 24.02
N HIS A 188 6.37 3.95 24.32
CA HIS A 188 7.41 2.99 24.72
C HIS A 188 7.92 2.08 23.59
N ALA A 189 7.37 2.19 22.38
CA ALA A 189 7.81 1.38 21.24
C ALA A 189 9.11 1.87 20.59
N ALA A 190 9.60 3.08 20.89
CA ALA A 190 10.85 3.59 20.30
C ALA A 190 12.09 2.76 20.70
N SER A 191 12.08 2.09 21.85
CA SER A 191 13.20 1.24 22.30
C SER A 191 13.11 -0.22 21.86
N SER A 192 11.91 -0.78 21.65
CA SER A 192 11.75 -2.15 21.15
C SER A 192 11.76 -2.22 19.63
N SER A 193 11.24 -1.20 18.94
CA SER A 193 11.17 -1.17 17.47
C SER A 193 12.55 -1.13 16.79
N ALA A 194 13.52 -0.45 17.40
CA ALA A 194 14.91 -0.44 16.91
C ALA A 194 15.51 -1.86 16.85
N SER A 195 15.12 -2.78 17.74
CA SER A 195 15.61 -4.17 17.72
C SER A 195 15.01 -5.03 16.61
N HIS A 196 13.96 -4.54 15.93
CA HIS A 196 13.33 -5.22 14.79
C HIS A 196 13.78 -4.66 13.43
N LEU A 197 14.63 -3.62 13.41
CA LEU A 197 15.23 -3.10 12.17
C LEU A 197 16.42 -3.96 11.76
N LEU A 198 16.32 -4.61 10.59
CA LEU A 198 17.42 -5.41 10.03
C LEU A 198 18.45 -4.56 9.29
N ALA A 199 18.02 -3.41 8.76
CA ALA A 199 18.85 -2.43 8.07
C ALA A 199 18.37 -1.03 8.44
N ASP A 200 19.30 -0.10 8.66
CA ASP A 200 19.01 1.23 9.18
C ASP A 200 19.95 2.29 8.58
N ASP A 201 19.46 2.98 7.54
CA ASP A 201 20.16 4.06 6.83
C ASP A 201 19.69 5.47 7.24
N ARG A 202 19.06 5.60 8.42
CA ARG A 202 18.56 6.90 8.90
C ARG A 202 19.67 7.93 9.10
N SER A 203 20.83 7.50 9.58
CA SER A 203 21.98 8.40 9.80
C SER A 203 22.54 9.01 8.50
N PRO A 204 22.82 8.24 7.43
CA PRO A 204 23.11 8.80 6.11
C PRO A 204 22.06 9.80 5.62
N LEU A 205 20.78 9.50 5.79
CA LEU A 205 19.68 10.35 5.35
C LEU A 205 19.57 11.66 6.17
N ALA A 206 19.70 11.58 7.50
CA ALA A 206 19.74 12.77 8.36
C ALA A 206 20.92 13.69 8.04
N ASN A 207 22.08 13.10 7.67
CA ASN A 207 23.24 13.87 7.22
C ASN A 207 23.01 14.58 5.88
N LEU A 208 22.17 14.04 4.99
CA LEU A 208 21.77 14.72 3.77
C LEU A 208 20.97 15.99 4.10
N PHE A 209 19.93 15.87 4.94
CA PHE A 209 19.08 17.00 5.35
C PHE A 209 19.83 18.10 6.09
N LYS A 210 20.83 17.74 6.92
CA LYS A 210 21.67 18.72 7.63
C LYS A 210 22.56 19.55 6.71
N ARG A 211 22.98 18.99 5.56
CA ARG A 211 23.93 19.65 4.66
C ARG A 211 23.24 20.59 3.68
N LEU A 212 22.08 20.20 3.19
CA LEU A 212 21.36 20.92 2.16
C LEU A 212 19.85 20.75 2.40
N PRO A 213 19.07 21.85 2.47
CA PRO A 213 17.63 21.73 2.29
C PRO A 213 17.37 21.15 0.90
N LEU A 214 16.59 20.08 0.83
CA LEU A 214 16.25 19.46 -0.46
C LEU A 214 15.16 20.28 -1.14
N LYS A 215 15.26 20.46 -2.45
CA LYS A 215 14.17 21.14 -3.18
C LYS A 215 12.87 20.36 -3.16
N ARG A 216 12.96 19.03 -3.17
CA ARG A 216 11.81 18.14 -3.29
C ARG A 216 12.11 16.76 -2.70
N ILE A 217 11.11 16.19 -2.04
CA ILE A 217 11.07 14.78 -1.65
C ILE A 217 9.80 14.17 -2.23
N ASP A 218 9.94 12.99 -2.82
CA ASP A 218 8.83 12.19 -3.32
C ASP A 218 8.59 11.02 -2.36
N ILE A 219 7.35 10.86 -1.89
CA ILE A 219 6.93 9.74 -1.05
C ILE A 219 5.99 8.86 -1.87
N ILE A 220 6.37 7.60 -2.08
CA ILE A 220 5.53 6.61 -2.73
C ILE A 220 4.72 5.93 -1.64
N LEU A 221 3.43 6.23 -1.58
CA LEU A 221 2.58 5.80 -0.48
C LEU A 221 2.28 4.30 -0.58
N ASP A 222 2.21 3.64 0.57
CA ASP A 222 1.72 2.27 0.71
C ASP A 222 0.24 2.29 1.10
N ASN A 223 -0.10 2.14 2.39
CA ASN A 223 -1.48 2.04 2.86
C ASN A 223 -2.11 3.37 3.30
N ALA A 224 -3.44 3.44 3.16
CA ALA A 224 -4.30 4.44 3.77
C ALA A 224 -4.36 4.30 5.30
N GLY A 225 -5.14 5.15 5.96
CA GLY A 225 -5.41 5.02 7.40
C GLY A 225 -4.24 5.48 8.26
N ILE A 226 -3.84 4.65 9.24
CA ILE A 226 -2.83 5.03 10.24
C ILE A 226 -1.45 5.23 9.61
N GLU A 227 -1.07 4.38 8.64
CA GLU A 227 0.21 4.51 7.92
C GLU A 227 0.30 5.82 7.15
N LEU A 228 -0.70 6.10 6.30
CA LEU A 228 -0.78 7.37 5.57
C LEU A 228 -0.69 8.57 6.51
N SER A 229 -1.34 8.51 7.67
CA SER A 229 -1.25 9.60 8.64
C SER A 229 0.17 9.79 9.19
N GLY A 230 0.92 8.70 9.39
CA GLY A 230 2.34 8.75 9.74
C GLY A 230 3.20 9.40 8.66
N ASP A 231 2.94 9.08 7.39
CA ASP A 231 3.60 9.71 6.24
C ASP A 231 3.31 11.22 6.15
N LEU A 232 2.05 11.61 6.38
CA LEU A 232 1.65 13.02 6.39
C LEU A 232 2.31 13.80 7.53
N LEU A 233 2.44 13.21 8.72
CA LEU A 233 3.14 13.80 9.86
C LEU A 233 4.64 13.95 9.58
N LEU A 234 5.26 12.97 8.92
CA LEU A 234 6.65 13.07 8.47
C LEU A 234 6.82 14.17 7.42
N ALA A 235 5.91 14.25 6.45
CA ALA A 235 5.92 15.29 5.41
C ALA A 235 5.83 16.69 6.03
N ASP A 236 4.89 16.92 6.96
CA ASP A 236 4.76 18.18 7.67
C ASP A 236 6.02 18.50 8.50
N TYR A 237 6.58 17.52 9.23
CA TYR A 237 7.85 17.73 9.92
C TYR A 237 8.98 18.21 8.98
N LEU A 238 9.13 17.58 7.82
CA LEU A 238 10.17 17.91 6.86
C LEU A 238 9.98 19.31 6.26
N LEU A 239 8.73 19.70 5.98
CA LEU A 239 8.38 21.04 5.52
C LEU A 239 8.59 22.09 6.62
N THR A 240 8.04 21.85 7.82
CA THR A 240 8.13 22.75 8.96
C THR A 240 9.58 23.03 9.35
N THR A 241 10.45 22.03 9.33
CA THR A 241 11.87 22.20 9.65
C THR A 241 12.71 22.79 8.52
N GLY A 242 12.14 22.96 7.32
CA GLY A 242 12.87 23.38 6.13
C GLY A 242 13.84 22.33 5.59
N ALA A 243 13.64 21.05 5.94
CA ALA A 243 14.43 19.95 5.39
C ALA A 243 14.11 19.72 3.89
N ALA A 244 12.89 20.08 3.47
CA ALA A 244 12.49 20.14 2.07
C ALA A 244 11.60 21.35 1.76
N ASP A 245 11.67 21.87 0.53
CA ASP A 245 10.78 22.92 0.03
C ASP A 245 9.44 22.37 -0.50
N GLU A 246 9.45 21.14 -1.02
CA GLU A 246 8.29 20.49 -1.65
C GLU A 246 8.23 19.00 -1.23
N ILE A 247 7.04 18.53 -0.89
CA ILE A 247 6.74 17.10 -0.74
C ILE A 247 5.73 16.71 -1.82
N VAL A 248 6.01 15.65 -2.57
CA VAL A 248 5.08 15.06 -3.54
C VAL A 248 4.69 13.67 -3.10
N LEU A 249 3.39 13.47 -2.89
CA LEU A 249 2.81 12.20 -2.51
C LEU A 249 2.31 11.45 -3.75
N HIS A 250 2.78 10.23 -3.97
CA HIS A 250 2.36 9.37 -5.07
C HIS A 250 1.42 8.29 -4.55
N ALA A 251 0.11 8.53 -4.71
CA ALA A 251 -0.94 7.57 -4.43
C ALA A 251 -1.19 6.62 -5.62
N LYS A 252 -1.89 5.51 -5.37
CA LYS A 252 -2.31 4.60 -6.43
C LYS A 252 -3.45 5.22 -7.25
N ALA A 253 -3.48 4.90 -8.55
CA ALA A 253 -4.47 5.45 -9.48
C ALA A 253 -5.88 4.85 -9.32
N HIS A 254 -5.98 3.67 -8.74
CA HIS A 254 -7.22 2.94 -8.48
C HIS A 254 -7.02 1.98 -7.30
N PRO A 255 -8.11 1.50 -6.66
CA PRO A 255 -8.01 0.61 -5.52
C PRO A 255 -7.18 -0.65 -5.84
N THR A 256 -6.16 -0.93 -5.04
CA THR A 256 -5.29 -2.09 -5.25
C THR A 256 -4.72 -2.50 -3.89
N PHE A 257 -4.28 -3.76 -3.76
CA PHE A 257 -3.65 -4.24 -2.53
C PHE A 257 -4.43 -3.99 -1.23
N VAL A 258 -5.77 -3.93 -1.33
CA VAL A 258 -6.72 -3.68 -0.23
C VAL A 258 -6.58 -2.28 0.37
N SER A 259 -5.51 -2.03 1.09
CA SER A 259 -5.32 -0.84 1.90
C SER A 259 -4.57 0.27 1.18
N ASP A 260 -4.05 0.07 -0.04
CA ASP A 260 -3.24 1.08 -0.70
C ASP A 260 -3.95 2.43 -0.84
N ALA A 261 -3.21 3.50 -0.53
CA ALA A 261 -3.71 4.86 -0.51
C ALA A 261 -4.06 5.36 -1.91
N LEU A 262 -5.27 5.90 -2.04
CA LEU A 262 -5.73 6.70 -3.17
C LEU A 262 -5.65 8.19 -2.85
N THR A 263 -5.73 9.05 -3.88
CA THR A 263 -5.83 10.50 -3.67
C THR A 263 -7.03 10.87 -2.79
N SER A 264 -8.16 10.16 -2.91
CA SER A 264 -9.32 10.34 -2.04
C SER A 264 -9.04 10.01 -0.58
N ASP A 265 -8.16 9.04 -0.31
CA ASP A 265 -7.78 8.65 1.05
C ASP A 265 -6.91 9.74 1.69
N ILE A 266 -6.04 10.39 0.92
CA ILE A 266 -5.26 11.57 1.37
C ILE A 266 -6.20 12.71 1.76
N LEU A 267 -7.17 13.05 0.91
CA LEU A 267 -8.08 14.17 1.19
C LEU A 267 -9.00 13.93 2.40
N LYS A 268 -9.25 12.66 2.72
CA LYS A 268 -10.10 12.24 3.84
C LYS A 268 -9.35 12.20 5.17
N THR A 269 -8.05 11.92 5.12
CA THR A 269 -7.17 11.81 6.30
C THR A 269 -6.78 13.19 6.80
#